data_AF-A0A3D4R2T9-F1
#
_entry.id   AF-A0A3D4R2T9-F1
#
_cell.length_a   1.000
_cell.length_b   1.000
_cell.length_c   1.000
_cell.angle_alpha   90.00
_cell.angle_beta   90.00
_cell.angle_gamma   90.00
#
_symmetry.space_group_name_H-M   'P 1'
#
loop_
_entity.id
_entity.type
_entity.pdbx_description
1 polymer ?
#
loop_
_entity_poly.entity_id
_entity_poly.type
_entity_poly.pdbx_seq_one_letter_code
_entity_poly.pdbx_strand_id
1 'polypeptide(L)'
;MTEEQDYNNPNKTNIIPLLPLRDVVVFPHMIVPLFVGRGKSIAALESAMKYEKGIFMVAQKNAKKDDPAQDDIYQVGTIGIIIQLLRLPDGTVKVLVEGKARGVIQEYLKNDDFFLVKVADIEDVDDDPNDVRKQALMRSIKESFELYLRLSKKVHVEMMGTIAGIEDTSKLADVVVTHLNVKLEDKQKIMEIFSIGERLEAIYSLMLSEIEILQVEEKIKRRVKKQMEKTQKDYYLNEQMRAIQKEMGEKDDFKNEIAELEKRLKQKKLSEEATKKVRQEIKKLQMMAPMSAEATVV
;
A
#
# COMPACT_ATOMS: atom_id res chain seq x y z
N MET A 1 -31.91 8.95 32.75
CA MET A 1 -32.51 7.73 32.17
C MET A 1 -32.35 7.86 30.67
N THR A 2 -31.22 7.39 30.17
CA THR A 2 -30.92 7.31 28.73
C THR A 2 -31.62 6.07 28.20
N GLU A 3 -32.54 6.26 27.28
CA GLU A 3 -33.11 5.17 26.49
C GLU A 3 -31.97 4.54 25.67
N GLU A 4 -31.46 3.40 26.14
CA GLU A 4 -30.71 2.48 25.29
C GLU A 4 -31.66 2.07 24.17
N GLN A 5 -31.48 2.66 22.99
CA GLN A 5 -32.25 2.31 21.81
C GLN A 5 -31.99 0.85 21.47
N ASP A 6 -33.07 0.07 21.42
CA ASP A 6 -33.08 -1.36 21.12
C ASP A 6 -32.54 -1.61 19.69
N TYR A 7 -31.28 -2.03 19.61
CA TYR A 7 -30.60 -2.48 18.38
C TYR A 7 -30.82 -3.97 18.09
N ASN A 8 -31.60 -4.70 18.90
CA ASN A 8 -31.72 -6.17 18.87
C ASN A 8 -33.02 -6.73 18.24
N ASN A 9 -33.55 -6.14 17.16
CA ASN A 9 -34.71 -6.73 16.48
C ASN A 9 -34.37 -7.19 15.02
N PRO A 10 -34.24 -8.51 14.77
CA PRO A 10 -33.78 -9.09 13.49
C PRO A 10 -34.64 -8.75 12.26
N ASN A 11 -35.86 -8.24 12.45
CA ASN A 11 -36.80 -7.91 11.39
C ASN A 11 -37.01 -6.38 11.23
N LYS A 12 -36.12 -5.56 11.79
CA LYS A 12 -36.24 -4.11 11.74
C LYS A 12 -35.90 -3.61 10.33
N THR A 13 -36.93 -3.44 9.52
CA THR A 13 -36.76 -2.74 8.25
C THR A 13 -36.57 -1.25 8.52
N ASN A 14 -35.42 -0.73 8.14
CA ASN A 14 -35.07 0.67 8.35
C ASN A 14 -35.20 1.44 7.03
N ILE A 15 -35.99 2.53 7.03
CA ILE A 15 -36.02 3.50 5.92
C ILE A 15 -35.05 4.63 6.23
N ILE A 16 -33.89 4.59 5.59
CA ILE A 16 -32.76 5.47 5.88
C ILE A 16 -32.09 6.02 4.60
N PRO A 17 -31.45 7.20 4.69
CA PRO A 17 -30.67 7.74 3.57
C PRO A 17 -29.49 6.84 3.21
N LEU A 18 -29.23 6.67 1.91
CA LEU A 18 -28.07 5.97 1.38
C LEU A 18 -26.98 6.96 0.99
N LEU A 19 -25.76 6.69 1.44
CA LEU A 19 -24.54 7.41 1.10
C LEU A 19 -23.66 6.52 0.19
N PRO A 20 -23.57 6.81 -1.11
CA PRO A 20 -22.67 6.12 -2.01
C PRO A 20 -21.22 6.54 -1.75
N LEU A 21 -20.35 5.58 -1.42
CA LEU A 21 -18.95 5.81 -1.10
C LEU A 21 -18.04 5.52 -2.30
N ARG A 22 -17.06 6.41 -2.51
CA ARG A 22 -15.99 6.19 -3.50
C ARG A 22 -14.81 5.54 -2.80
N ASP A 23 -14.24 4.51 -3.42
CA ASP A 23 -12.95 3.91 -3.02
C ASP A 23 -12.86 3.37 -1.58
N VAL A 24 -13.98 3.27 -0.85
CA VAL A 24 -14.00 2.73 0.51
C VAL A 24 -15.24 1.87 0.77
N VAL A 25 -15.00 0.74 1.43
CA VAL A 25 -16.03 -0.12 2.05
C VAL A 25 -15.91 0.09 3.55
N VAL A 26 -16.97 0.59 4.19
CA VAL A 26 -17.01 0.77 5.64
C VAL A 26 -17.49 -0.52 6.27
N PHE A 27 -16.71 -1.10 7.17
CA PHE A 27 -17.10 -2.31 7.92
C PHE A 27 -17.77 -1.97 9.25
N PRO A 28 -18.53 -2.91 9.85
CA PRO A 28 -18.95 -2.77 11.24
C PRO A 28 -17.77 -2.45 12.17
N HIS A 29 -18.01 -1.63 13.19
CA HIS A 29 -17.03 -1.12 14.14
C HIS A 29 -15.94 -0.19 13.57
N MET A 30 -15.92 0.04 12.25
CA MET A 30 -14.98 0.97 11.63
C MET A 30 -15.45 2.41 11.86
N ILE A 31 -14.57 3.24 12.41
CA ILE A 31 -14.74 4.70 12.47
C ILE A 31 -13.87 5.32 11.39
N VAL A 32 -14.49 6.06 10.47
CA VAL A 32 -13.76 6.66 9.34
C VAL A 32 -14.22 8.09 9.06
N PRO A 33 -13.30 9.05 8.84
CA PRO A 33 -13.65 10.36 8.33
C PRO A 33 -13.91 10.29 6.83
N LEU A 34 -15.06 10.80 6.40
CA LEU A 34 -15.45 10.91 4.99
C LEU A 34 -15.54 12.39 4.60
N PHE A 35 -15.17 12.67 3.36
CA PHE A 35 -15.28 14.00 2.76
C PHE A 35 -16.35 13.94 1.67
N VAL A 36 -17.39 14.74 1.84
CA VAL A 36 -18.58 14.72 0.97
C VAL A 36 -18.79 16.09 0.36
N GLY A 37 -18.76 16.16 -0.97
CA GLY A 37 -18.98 17.40 -1.73
C GLY A 37 -20.22 17.38 -2.63
N ARG A 38 -20.86 16.22 -2.84
CA ARG A 38 -22.03 16.12 -3.73
C ARG A 38 -23.29 16.60 -3.00
N GLY A 39 -24.07 17.47 -3.64
CA GLY A 39 -25.30 18.03 -3.05
C GLY A 39 -26.27 16.96 -2.53
N LYS A 40 -26.57 15.92 -3.32
CA LYS A 40 -27.43 14.80 -2.90
C LYS A 40 -26.89 14.06 -1.67
N SER A 41 -25.57 13.87 -1.60
CA SER A 41 -24.94 13.19 -0.45
C SER A 41 -24.92 14.06 0.80
N ILE A 42 -24.75 15.38 0.66
CA ILE A 42 -24.87 16.33 1.76
C ILE A 42 -26.31 16.35 2.28
N ALA A 43 -27.31 16.37 1.39
CA ALA A 43 -28.72 16.32 1.77
C ALA A 43 -29.07 15.02 2.53
N ALA A 44 -28.53 13.87 2.10
CA ALA A 44 -28.67 12.60 2.81
C ALA A 44 -28.13 12.66 4.25
N LEU A 45 -26.93 13.24 4.43
CA LEU A 45 -26.29 13.41 5.74
C LEU A 45 -27.09 14.34 6.65
N GLU A 46 -27.56 15.46 6.12
CA GLU A 46 -28.39 16.42 6.87
C GLU A 46 -29.73 15.81 7.28
N SER A 47 -30.36 15.03 6.40
CA SER A 47 -31.58 14.29 6.72
C SER A 47 -31.34 13.26 7.82
N ALA A 48 -30.27 12.45 7.73
CA ALA A 48 -29.92 11.46 8.74
C ALA A 48 -29.71 12.12 10.12
N MET A 49 -28.94 13.21 10.18
CA MET A 49 -28.72 13.98 11.41
C MET A 49 -30.02 14.58 11.97
N LYS A 50 -30.83 15.21 11.12
CA LYS A 50 -32.04 15.94 11.55
C LYS A 50 -33.09 15.03 12.18
N TYR A 51 -33.22 13.80 11.66
CA TYR A 51 -34.22 12.84 12.13
C TYR A 51 -33.64 11.80 13.06
N GLU A 52 -32.38 11.97 13.51
CA GLU A 52 -31.63 11.02 14.34
C GLU A 52 -31.71 9.59 13.76
N LYS A 53 -31.71 9.50 12.43
CA LYS A 53 -31.74 8.24 11.69
C LYS A 53 -30.32 7.78 11.41
N GLY A 54 -30.13 6.47 11.37
CA GLY A 54 -28.91 5.88 10.82
C GLY A 54 -28.69 6.28 9.34
N ILE A 55 -27.48 6.06 8.86
CA ILE A 55 -27.11 6.22 7.46
C ILE A 55 -26.67 4.88 6.88
N PHE A 56 -27.08 4.59 5.65
CA PHE A 56 -26.64 3.38 4.97
C PHE A 56 -25.49 3.68 4.02
N MET A 57 -24.34 3.11 4.29
CA MET A 57 -23.09 3.38 3.58
C MET A 57 -22.76 2.23 2.65
N VAL A 58 -22.66 2.52 1.36
CA VAL A 58 -22.47 1.47 0.35
C VAL A 58 -21.42 1.90 -0.66
N ALA A 59 -20.51 0.99 -1.00
CA ALA A 59 -19.51 1.26 -2.02
C ALA A 59 -20.15 1.40 -3.42
N GLN A 60 -19.54 2.24 -4.25
CA GLN A 60 -19.82 2.30 -5.68
C GLN A 60 -19.00 1.23 -6.41
N LYS A 61 -19.60 0.58 -7.41
CA LYS A 61 -18.91 -0.34 -8.33
C LYS A 61 -17.88 0.38 -9.19
N ASN A 62 -18.15 1.65 -9.53
CA ASN A 62 -17.24 2.49 -10.30
C ASN A 62 -17.01 3.84 -9.61
N ALA A 63 -15.87 3.97 -8.94
CA ALA A 63 -15.51 5.17 -8.20
C ALA A 63 -15.32 6.43 -9.07
N LYS A 64 -15.12 6.27 -10.39
CA LYS A 64 -14.94 7.39 -11.33
C LYS A 64 -16.26 8.08 -11.70
N LYS A 65 -17.41 7.48 -11.40
CA LYS A 65 -18.71 8.05 -11.76
C LYS A 65 -19.13 9.07 -10.72
N ASP A 66 -19.30 10.33 -11.14
CA ASP A 66 -19.65 11.42 -10.23
C ASP A 66 -21.12 11.41 -9.78
N ASP A 67 -22.04 10.91 -10.61
CA ASP A 67 -23.45 10.72 -10.26
C ASP A 67 -23.83 9.25 -10.50
N PRO A 68 -23.67 8.37 -9.48
CA PRO A 68 -23.96 6.95 -9.62
C PRO A 68 -25.47 6.74 -9.74
N ALA A 69 -25.89 5.87 -10.66
CA ALA A 69 -27.24 5.32 -10.67
C ALA A 69 -27.34 4.17 -9.66
N GLN A 70 -28.57 3.71 -9.40
CA GLN A 70 -28.83 2.60 -8.46
C GLN A 70 -28.02 1.34 -8.81
N ASP A 71 -27.87 1.02 -10.10
CA ASP A 71 -27.13 -0.15 -10.58
C ASP A 71 -25.60 -0.02 -10.43
N ASP A 72 -25.08 1.20 -10.22
CA ASP A 72 -23.66 1.46 -10.00
C ASP A 72 -23.26 1.29 -8.53
N ILE A 73 -24.20 0.98 -7.65
CA ILE A 73 -23.99 0.84 -6.21
C ILE A 73 -24.10 -0.66 -5.87
N TYR A 74 -23.25 -1.14 -4.95
CA TYR A 74 -23.41 -2.50 -4.43
C TYR A 74 -24.74 -2.64 -3.67
N GLN A 75 -25.19 -3.87 -3.43
CA GLN A 75 -26.44 -4.10 -2.70
C GLN A 75 -26.21 -4.24 -1.19
N VAL A 76 -25.05 -4.74 -0.80
CA VAL A 76 -24.65 -4.92 0.60
C VAL A 76 -23.72 -3.80 1.02
N GLY A 77 -23.98 -3.27 2.20
CA GLY A 77 -23.17 -2.23 2.82
C GLY A 77 -23.36 -2.24 4.33
N THR A 78 -23.11 -1.09 4.94
CA THR A 78 -23.09 -0.96 6.40
C THR A 78 -24.06 0.11 6.85
N ILE A 79 -24.94 -0.27 7.75
CA ILE A 79 -25.77 0.65 8.53
C ILE A 79 -24.87 1.24 9.60
N GLY A 80 -24.86 2.56 9.70
CA GLY A 80 -24.03 3.27 10.65
C GLY A 80 -24.69 4.52 11.20
N ILE A 81 -23.92 5.20 12.05
CA ILE A 81 -24.33 6.47 12.66
C ILE A 81 -23.33 7.56 12.30
N ILE A 82 -23.81 8.80 12.30
CA ILE A 82 -22.98 9.98 12.16
C ILE A 82 -22.54 10.42 13.57
N ILE A 83 -21.25 10.35 13.85
CA ILE A 83 -20.68 10.80 15.12
C ILE A 83 -20.54 12.32 15.11
N GLN A 84 -20.02 12.86 14.00
CA GLN A 84 -19.71 14.28 13.90
C GLN A 84 -19.85 14.77 12.46
N LEU A 85 -20.38 15.98 12.28
CA LEU A 85 -20.48 16.65 10.99
C LEU A 85 -19.88 18.05 11.10
N LEU A 86 -18.94 18.36 10.21
CA LEU A 86 -18.28 19.66 10.13
C LEU A 86 -18.34 20.19 8.70
N ARG A 87 -18.92 21.38 8.51
CA ARG A 87 -18.86 22.09 7.23
C ARG A 87 -17.51 22.78 7.09
N LEU A 88 -16.87 22.58 5.95
CA LEU A 88 -15.63 23.25 5.60
C LEU A 88 -15.93 24.55 4.82
N PRO A 89 -15.03 25.55 4.85
CA PRO A 89 -15.22 26.83 4.16
C PRO A 89 -15.37 26.71 2.63
N ASP A 90 -14.91 25.60 2.06
CA ASP A 90 -15.00 25.28 0.63
C ASP A 90 -16.38 24.74 0.21
N GLY A 91 -17.32 24.60 1.15
CA GLY A 91 -18.65 24.07 0.92
C GLY A 91 -18.74 22.54 1.02
N THR A 92 -17.63 21.83 1.22
CA THR A 92 -17.63 20.40 1.48
C THR A 92 -17.96 20.10 2.94
N VAL A 93 -18.42 18.87 3.20
CA VAL A 93 -18.73 18.38 4.54
C VAL A 93 -17.75 17.28 4.91
N LYS A 94 -17.04 17.49 6.01
CA LYS A 94 -16.26 16.43 6.67
C LYS A 94 -17.17 15.77 7.71
N VAL A 95 -17.40 14.47 7.56
CA VAL A 95 -18.24 13.68 8.47
C VAL A 95 -17.43 12.55 9.08
N LEU A 96 -17.59 12.32 10.37
CA LEU A 96 -17.08 11.13 11.05
C LEU A 96 -18.24 10.15 11.23
N VAL A 97 -18.09 8.95 10.68
CA VAL A 97 -19.12 7.91 10.72
C VAL A 97 -18.59 6.67 11.44
N GLU A 98 -19.50 5.91 12.04
CA GLU A 98 -19.22 4.60 12.62
C GLU A 98 -20.14 3.55 11.99
N GLY A 99 -19.54 2.49 11.45
CA GLY A 99 -20.29 1.31 11.02
C GLY A 99 -20.82 0.52 12.21
N LYS A 100 -22.09 0.13 12.19
CA LYS A 100 -22.74 -0.63 13.28
C LYS A 100 -23.05 -2.07 12.87
N ALA A 101 -23.72 -2.26 11.75
CA ALA A 101 -24.17 -3.57 11.30
C ALA A 101 -24.16 -3.65 9.77
N ARG A 102 -24.08 -4.88 9.24
CA ARG A 102 -24.29 -5.14 7.82
C ARG A 102 -25.77 -4.94 7.48
N GLY A 103 -26.02 -4.50 6.26
CA GLY A 103 -27.38 -4.40 5.72
C GLY A 103 -27.41 -4.62 4.23
N VAL A 104 -28.60 -4.97 3.73
CA VAL A 104 -28.88 -5.17 2.32
C VAL A 104 -30.01 -4.26 1.86
N ILE A 105 -29.83 -3.67 0.67
CA ILE A 105 -30.88 -2.87 0.03
C ILE A 105 -32.01 -3.81 -0.41
N GLN A 106 -33.20 -3.61 0.17
CA GLN A 106 -34.43 -4.28 -0.25
C GLN A 106 -35.14 -3.49 -1.34
N GLU A 107 -35.18 -2.16 -1.22
CA GLU A 107 -35.92 -1.30 -2.13
C GLU A 107 -35.33 0.12 -2.16
N TYR A 108 -35.30 0.73 -3.35
CA TYR A 108 -35.07 2.17 -3.50
C TYR A 108 -36.41 2.91 -3.49
N LEU A 109 -36.57 3.81 -2.53
CA LEU A 109 -37.76 4.65 -2.41
C LEU A 109 -37.61 5.93 -3.24
N LYS A 110 -38.73 6.43 -3.76
CA LYS A 110 -38.73 7.66 -4.55
C LYS A 110 -38.38 8.85 -3.66
N ASN A 111 -37.29 9.53 -4.00
CA ASN A 111 -36.86 10.78 -3.41
C ASN A 111 -35.94 11.52 -4.38
N ASP A 112 -36.23 12.78 -4.67
CA ASP A 112 -35.48 13.56 -5.67
C ASP A 112 -34.21 14.20 -5.06
N ASP A 113 -34.20 14.40 -3.74
CA ASP A 113 -33.10 15.08 -3.04
C ASP A 113 -31.89 14.17 -2.79
N PHE A 114 -32.12 12.88 -2.52
CA PHE A 114 -31.08 11.89 -2.23
C PHE A 114 -31.60 10.46 -2.30
N PHE A 115 -30.71 9.47 -2.36
CA PHE A 115 -31.12 8.07 -2.31
C PHE A 115 -31.73 7.72 -0.96
N LEU A 116 -32.99 7.31 -0.97
CA LEU A 116 -33.69 6.79 0.18
C LEU A 116 -33.94 5.30 -0.05
N VAL A 117 -33.60 4.46 0.92
CA VAL A 117 -33.68 3.00 0.76
C VAL A 117 -34.37 2.36 1.95
N LYS A 118 -35.05 1.25 1.66
CA LYS A 118 -35.49 0.27 2.63
C LYS A 118 -34.35 -0.74 2.82
N VAL A 119 -33.79 -0.80 4.02
CA VAL A 119 -32.66 -1.67 4.36
C VAL A 119 -33.13 -2.73 5.34
N ALA A 120 -32.69 -3.97 5.11
CA ALA A 120 -32.79 -5.06 6.07
C ALA A 120 -31.40 -5.30 6.69
N ASP A 121 -31.37 -5.44 8.01
CA ASP A 121 -30.17 -5.82 8.75
C ASP A 121 -29.78 -7.25 8.36
N ILE A 122 -28.47 -7.52 8.24
CA ILE A 122 -27.95 -8.86 7.98
C ILE A 122 -27.25 -9.35 9.25
N GLU A 123 -27.76 -10.42 9.82
CA GLU A 123 -27.09 -11.13 10.91
C GLU A 123 -25.98 -12.03 10.37
N ASP A 124 -24.91 -12.15 11.16
CA ASP A 124 -23.86 -13.10 10.84
C ASP A 124 -24.38 -14.53 11.02
N VAL A 125 -24.05 -15.39 10.06
CA VAL A 125 -24.38 -16.81 10.13
C VAL A 125 -23.25 -17.51 10.86
N ASP A 126 -23.56 -17.99 12.06
CA ASP A 126 -22.66 -18.84 12.84
C ASP A 126 -23.18 -20.28 12.88
N ASP A 127 -22.69 -21.10 11.93
CA ASP A 127 -23.12 -22.50 11.75
C ASP A 127 -22.78 -23.39 12.96
N ASP A 128 -21.67 -23.10 13.65
CA ASP A 128 -21.26 -23.80 14.87
C ASP A 128 -20.40 -22.88 15.76
N PRO A 129 -20.99 -22.22 16.77
CA PRO A 129 -20.29 -21.33 17.70
C PRO A 129 -19.08 -21.98 18.40
N ASN A 130 -19.07 -23.31 18.57
CA ASN A 130 -18.02 -24.05 19.25
C ASN A 130 -17.00 -24.69 18.30
N ASP A 131 -17.04 -24.37 17.00
CA ASP A 131 -16.09 -24.93 16.04
C ASP A 131 -14.65 -24.52 16.39
N VAL A 132 -13.87 -25.54 16.77
CA VAL A 132 -12.44 -25.42 17.10
C VAL A 132 -11.65 -24.84 15.93
N ARG A 133 -12.10 -25.05 14.69
CA ARG A 133 -11.46 -24.49 13.49
C ARG A 133 -11.50 -22.97 13.47
N LYS A 134 -12.62 -22.35 13.86
CA LYS A 134 -12.72 -20.87 13.95
C LYS A 134 -11.75 -20.32 14.98
N GLN A 135 -11.62 -20.98 16.13
CA GLN A 135 -10.65 -20.60 17.17
C GLN A 135 -9.21 -20.73 16.68
N ALA A 136 -8.89 -21.79 15.94
CA ALA A 136 -7.58 -21.95 15.31
C ALA A 136 -7.31 -20.85 14.27
N LEU A 137 -8.29 -20.56 13.39
CA LEU A 137 -8.20 -19.50 12.38
C LEU A 137 -8.01 -18.12 13.03
N MET A 138 -8.73 -17.81 14.10
CA MET A 138 -8.54 -16.55 14.83
C MET A 138 -7.10 -16.37 15.30
N ARG A 139 -6.47 -17.43 15.86
CA ARG A 139 -5.07 -17.39 16.28
C ARG A 139 -4.15 -17.15 15.08
N SER A 140 -4.33 -17.91 14.00
CA SER A 140 -3.55 -17.78 12.78
C SER A 140 -3.68 -16.39 12.13
N ILE A 141 -4.88 -15.80 12.14
CA ILE A 141 -5.14 -14.44 11.66
C ILE A 141 -4.43 -13.42 12.54
N LYS A 142 -4.52 -13.52 13.87
CA LYS A 142 -3.82 -12.60 14.79
C LYS A 142 -2.30 -12.63 14.59
N GLU A 143 -1.71 -13.83 14.51
CA GLU A 143 -0.28 -14.02 14.26
C GLU A 143 0.15 -13.46 12.89
N SER A 144 -0.62 -13.76 11.85
CA SER A 144 -0.33 -13.28 10.49
C SER A 144 -0.52 -11.77 10.38
N PHE A 145 -1.49 -11.21 11.10
CA PHE A 145 -1.75 -9.77 11.13
C PHE A 145 -0.61 -9.02 11.80
N GLU A 146 -0.05 -9.57 12.88
CA GLU A 146 1.16 -9.02 13.51
C GLU A 146 2.34 -8.98 12.53
N LEU A 147 2.56 -10.07 11.80
CA LEU A 147 3.58 -10.12 10.74
C LEU A 147 3.32 -9.09 9.64
N TYR A 148 2.07 -8.96 9.17
CA TYR A 148 1.66 -7.98 8.18
C TYR A 148 1.93 -6.53 8.65
N LEU A 149 1.61 -6.19 9.91
CA LEU A 149 1.88 -4.86 10.46
C LEU A 149 3.39 -4.55 10.51
N ARG A 150 4.21 -5.53 10.90
CA ARG A 150 5.67 -5.38 10.92
C ARG A 150 6.24 -5.12 9.53
N LEU A 151 5.76 -5.86 8.52
CA LEU A 151 6.22 -5.73 7.13
C LEU A 151 5.73 -4.43 6.46
N SER A 152 4.48 -4.04 6.70
CA SER A 152 3.87 -2.83 6.13
C SER A 152 4.41 -1.53 6.76
N LYS A 153 5.19 -1.62 7.84
CA LYS A 153 5.73 -0.48 8.62
C LYS A 153 4.64 0.45 9.17
N LYS A 154 3.38 0.00 9.21
CA LYS A 154 2.24 0.72 9.80
C LYS A 154 2.06 0.35 11.28
N VAL A 155 3.17 0.26 12.02
CA VAL A 155 3.17 -0.22 13.40
C VAL A 155 2.67 0.88 14.33
N HIS A 156 1.36 0.89 14.59
CA HIS A 156 0.81 1.52 15.78
C HIS A 156 0.68 0.43 16.85
N VAL A 157 1.56 0.49 17.86
CA VAL A 157 1.62 -0.49 18.96
C VAL A 157 0.24 -0.65 19.64
N GLU A 158 -0.53 0.43 19.71
CA GLU A 158 -1.90 0.45 20.24
C GLU A 158 -2.84 -0.49 19.47
N MET A 159 -2.73 -0.59 18.14
CA MET A 159 -3.59 -1.45 17.33
C MET A 159 -3.34 -2.95 17.57
N MET A 160 -2.09 -3.34 17.86
CA MET A 160 -1.76 -4.73 18.18
C MET A 160 -2.45 -5.18 19.48
N GLY A 161 -2.45 -4.32 20.50
CA GLY A 161 -3.12 -4.60 21.77
C GLY A 161 -4.64 -4.74 21.60
N THR A 162 -5.26 -3.85 20.81
CA THR A 162 -6.69 -3.93 20.52
C THR A 162 -7.08 -5.23 19.81
N ILE A 163 -6.34 -5.64 18.79
CA ILE A 163 -6.66 -6.84 18.01
C ILE A 163 -6.39 -8.12 18.81
N ALA A 164 -5.34 -8.14 19.63
CA ALA A 164 -5.06 -9.26 20.53
C ALA A 164 -6.23 -9.52 21.49
N GLY A 165 -6.86 -8.45 22.01
CA GLY A 165 -7.97 -8.52 22.95
C GLY A 165 -9.36 -8.81 22.34
N ILE A 166 -9.50 -8.90 21.01
CA ILE A 166 -10.78 -9.26 20.40
C ILE A 166 -11.01 -10.78 20.54
N GLU A 167 -12.07 -11.16 21.27
CA GLU A 167 -12.49 -12.55 21.46
C GLU A 167 -13.60 -12.98 20.49
N ASP A 168 -14.34 -12.00 19.95
CA ASP A 168 -15.42 -12.25 18.99
C ASP A 168 -14.86 -12.48 17.58
N THR A 169 -15.29 -13.58 16.95
CA THR A 169 -14.81 -14.03 15.63
C THR A 169 -15.23 -13.07 14.51
N SER A 170 -16.48 -12.61 14.54
CA SER A 170 -17.03 -11.70 13.53
C SER A 170 -16.35 -10.33 13.60
N LYS A 171 -16.25 -9.77 14.80
CA LYS A 171 -15.58 -8.51 15.06
C LYS A 171 -14.10 -8.55 14.69
N LEU A 172 -13.41 -9.67 14.94
CA LEU A 172 -12.02 -9.82 14.52
C LEU A 172 -11.90 -9.71 13.00
N ALA A 173 -12.76 -10.41 12.24
CA ALA A 173 -12.80 -10.34 10.80
C ALA A 173 -13.00 -8.89 10.31
N ASP A 174 -13.98 -8.20 10.88
CA ASP A 174 -14.35 -6.84 10.48
C ASP A 174 -13.27 -5.81 10.79
N VAL A 175 -12.62 -5.92 11.94
CA VAL A 175 -11.53 -5.01 12.31
C VAL A 175 -10.30 -5.28 11.44
N VAL A 176 -9.90 -6.55 11.25
CA VAL A 176 -8.69 -6.90 10.51
C VAL A 176 -8.75 -6.43 9.06
N VAL A 177 -9.86 -6.65 8.35
CA VAL A 177 -9.99 -6.29 6.93
C VAL A 177 -9.89 -4.78 6.69
N THR A 178 -10.26 -3.95 7.68
CA THR A 178 -10.17 -2.48 7.57
C THR A 178 -8.71 -2.01 7.45
N HIS A 179 -7.76 -2.75 8.02
CA HIS A 179 -6.34 -2.44 8.03
C HIS A 179 -5.57 -3.05 6.85
N LEU A 180 -6.18 -3.97 6.10
CA LEU A 180 -5.58 -4.56 4.91
C LEU A 180 -5.60 -3.57 3.74
N ASN A 181 -4.47 -3.48 3.02
CA ASN A 181 -4.30 -2.62 1.85
C ASN A 181 -4.70 -3.32 0.55
N VAL A 182 -5.93 -3.83 0.53
CA VAL A 182 -6.46 -4.63 -0.57
C VAL A 182 -7.44 -3.82 -1.42
N LYS A 183 -7.70 -4.31 -2.64
CA LYS A 183 -8.61 -3.65 -3.58
C LYS A 183 -10.04 -3.59 -3.03
N LEU A 184 -10.79 -2.58 -3.47
CA LEU A 184 -12.17 -2.37 -3.02
C LEU A 184 -13.05 -3.58 -3.33
N GLU A 185 -12.88 -4.19 -4.49
CA GLU A 185 -13.67 -5.35 -4.93
C GLU A 185 -13.47 -6.54 -4.00
N ASP A 186 -12.25 -6.74 -3.50
CA ASP A 186 -11.95 -7.82 -2.56
C ASP A 186 -12.52 -7.51 -1.17
N LYS A 187 -12.46 -6.25 -0.72
CA LYS A 187 -13.17 -5.83 0.51
C LYS A 187 -14.67 -6.03 0.40
N GLN A 188 -15.26 -5.71 -0.75
CA GLN A 188 -16.68 -5.88 -0.98
C GLN A 188 -17.08 -7.36 -0.98
N LYS A 189 -16.27 -8.25 -1.56
CA LYS A 189 -16.50 -9.70 -1.43
C LYS A 189 -16.51 -10.15 0.03
N ILE A 190 -15.56 -9.68 0.85
CA ILE A 190 -15.55 -9.99 2.30
C ILE A 190 -16.80 -9.45 3.01
N MET A 191 -17.28 -8.26 2.64
CA MET A 191 -18.53 -7.68 3.17
C MET A 191 -19.75 -8.55 2.86
N GLU A 192 -19.75 -9.20 1.69
CA GLU A 192 -20.83 -10.06 1.18
C GLU A 192 -20.78 -11.52 1.68
N ILE A 193 -19.75 -11.90 2.45
CA ILE A 193 -19.68 -13.21 3.10
C ILE A 193 -20.33 -13.12 4.49
N PHE A 194 -21.48 -13.79 4.64
CA PHE A 194 -22.26 -13.76 5.87
C PHE A 194 -21.91 -14.89 6.83
N SER A 195 -21.39 -16.03 6.34
CA SER A 195 -20.84 -17.07 7.21
C SER A 195 -19.55 -16.61 7.84
N ILE A 196 -19.48 -16.62 9.17
CA ILE A 196 -18.30 -16.18 9.91
C ILE A 196 -17.08 -17.06 9.56
N GLY A 197 -17.28 -18.37 9.45
CA GLY A 197 -16.22 -19.32 9.12
C GLY A 197 -15.60 -19.04 7.76
N GLU A 198 -16.44 -18.96 6.72
CA GLU A 198 -16.01 -18.62 5.35
C GLU A 198 -15.33 -17.24 5.29
N ARG A 199 -15.83 -16.27 6.06
CA ARG A 199 -15.26 -14.91 6.10
C ARG A 199 -13.86 -14.92 6.70
N LEU A 200 -13.64 -15.67 7.78
CA LEU A 200 -12.33 -15.83 8.40
C LEU A 200 -11.33 -16.50 7.44
N GLU A 201 -11.73 -17.56 6.74
CA GLU A 201 -10.89 -18.23 5.75
C GLU A 201 -10.50 -17.29 4.60
N ALA A 202 -11.46 -16.54 4.07
CA ALA A 202 -11.24 -15.59 2.99
C ALA A 202 -10.28 -14.46 3.41
N ILE A 203 -10.46 -13.90 4.62
CA ILE A 203 -9.55 -12.88 5.16
C ILE A 203 -8.15 -13.45 5.38
N TYR A 204 -8.05 -14.66 5.92
CA TYR A 204 -6.77 -15.30 6.18
C TYR A 204 -6.00 -15.52 4.87
N SER A 205 -6.65 -16.06 3.84
CA SER A 205 -6.06 -16.24 2.52
C SER A 205 -5.59 -14.91 1.92
N LEU A 206 -6.43 -13.88 1.98
CA LEU A 206 -6.11 -12.55 1.47
C LEU A 206 -4.89 -11.94 2.17
N MET A 207 -4.81 -12.12 3.49
CA MET A 207 -3.70 -11.64 4.30
C MET A 207 -2.38 -12.35 3.95
N LEU A 208 -2.40 -13.68 3.75
CA LEU A 208 -1.21 -14.43 3.35
C LEU A 208 -0.68 -13.95 2.00
N SER A 209 -1.56 -13.74 1.02
CA SER A 209 -1.16 -13.20 -0.29
C SER A 209 -0.49 -11.83 -0.15
N GLU A 210 -1.01 -10.96 0.72
CA GLU A 210 -0.45 -9.62 0.87
C GLU A 210 0.87 -9.61 1.67
N ILE A 211 1.02 -10.51 2.64
CA ILE A 211 2.30 -10.75 3.32
C ILE A 211 3.37 -11.19 2.31
N GLU A 212 3.03 -12.09 1.39
CA GLU A 212 3.95 -12.55 0.34
C GLU A 212 4.42 -11.39 -0.55
N ILE A 213 3.49 -10.55 -1.01
CA ILE A 213 3.79 -9.35 -1.81
C ILE A 213 4.75 -8.43 -1.05
N LEU A 214 4.45 -8.11 0.22
CA LEU A 214 5.30 -7.26 1.05
C LEU A 214 6.71 -7.83 1.25
N GLN A 215 6.84 -9.15 1.43
CA GLN A 215 8.13 -9.81 1.55
C GLN A 215 8.95 -9.72 0.26
N VAL A 216 8.32 -9.90 -0.91
CA VAL A 216 8.98 -9.74 -2.20
C VAL A 216 9.42 -8.29 -2.42
N GLU A 217 8.56 -7.31 -2.11
CA GLU A 217 8.92 -5.89 -2.17
C GLU A 217 10.13 -5.57 -1.29
N GLU A 218 10.16 -6.11 -0.06
CA GLU A 218 11.27 -5.87 0.85
C GLU A 218 12.58 -6.45 0.30
N LYS A 219 12.54 -7.66 -0.28
CA LYS A 219 13.71 -8.28 -0.95
C LYS A 219 14.21 -7.40 -2.11
N ILE A 220 13.29 -6.87 -2.92
CA ILE A 220 13.63 -5.96 -4.04
C ILE A 220 14.27 -4.68 -3.50
N LYS A 221 13.64 -4.02 -2.51
CA LYS A 221 14.16 -2.80 -1.87
C LYS A 221 15.56 -3.00 -1.31
N ARG A 222 15.81 -4.13 -0.62
CA ARG A 222 17.14 -4.49 -0.09
C ARG A 222 18.17 -4.68 -1.21
N ARG A 223 17.80 -5.34 -2.31
CA ARG A 223 18.70 -5.56 -3.46
C ARG A 223 19.08 -4.24 -4.13
N VAL A 224 18.10 -3.37 -4.40
CA VAL A 224 18.33 -2.04 -5.00
C VAL A 224 19.22 -1.19 -4.09
N LYS A 225 18.95 -1.16 -2.77
CA LYS A 225 19.77 -0.42 -1.81
C LYS A 225 21.24 -0.87 -1.82
N LYS A 226 21.50 -2.18 -1.76
CA LYS A 226 22.88 -2.73 -1.84
C LYS A 226 23.59 -2.34 -3.13
N GLN A 227 22.87 -2.36 -4.26
CA GLN A 227 23.44 -1.97 -5.55
C GLN A 227 23.78 -0.48 -5.58
N MET A 228 22.90 0.39 -5.07
CA MET A 228 23.16 1.83 -4.96
C MET A 228 24.35 2.15 -4.06
N GLU A 229 24.44 1.51 -2.89
CA GLU A 229 25.57 1.67 -1.97
C GLU A 229 26.90 1.27 -2.63
N LYS A 230 26.90 0.18 -3.40
CA LYS A 230 28.08 -0.24 -4.17
C LYS A 230 28.45 0.80 -5.23
N THR A 231 27.48 1.26 -6.04
CA THR A 231 27.74 2.28 -7.07
C THR A 231 28.23 3.60 -6.48
N GLN A 232 27.66 4.06 -5.36
CA GLN A 232 28.12 5.26 -4.68
C GLN A 232 29.54 5.09 -4.13
N LYS A 233 29.84 3.94 -3.54
CA LYS A 233 31.18 3.62 -3.04
C LYS A 233 32.20 3.58 -4.18
N ASP A 234 31.87 2.92 -5.29
CA ASP A 234 32.75 2.83 -6.46
C ASP A 234 32.97 4.21 -7.09
N TYR A 235 31.93 5.05 -7.19
CA TYR A 235 32.05 6.43 -7.65
C TYR A 235 32.97 7.26 -6.74
N TYR A 236 32.75 7.19 -5.43
CA TYR A 236 33.54 7.92 -4.44
C TYR A 236 35.02 7.50 -4.45
N LEU A 237 35.30 6.19 -4.48
CA LEU A 237 36.66 5.66 -4.55
C LEU A 237 37.37 6.08 -5.84
N ASN A 238 36.68 6.05 -6.98
CA ASN A 238 37.26 6.48 -8.25
C ASN A 238 37.60 7.97 -8.27
N GLU A 239 36.76 8.83 -7.69
CA GLU A 239 37.10 10.25 -7.55
C GLU A 239 38.24 10.51 -6.55
N GLN A 240 38.31 9.76 -5.44
CA GLN A 240 39.48 9.82 -4.56
C GLN A 240 40.76 9.40 -5.28
N MET A 241 40.73 8.31 -6.04
CA MET A 241 41.89 7.87 -6.83
C MET A 241 42.31 8.92 -7.86
N ARG A 242 41.35 9.58 -8.52
CA ARG A 242 41.65 10.69 -9.45
C ARG A 242 42.25 11.90 -8.75
N ALA A 243 41.80 12.22 -7.55
CA ALA A 243 42.37 13.30 -6.74
C ALA A 243 43.79 12.97 -6.29
N ILE A 244 44.03 11.76 -5.76
CA ILE A 244 45.37 11.28 -5.36
C ILE A 244 46.32 11.30 -6.56
N GLN A 245 45.93 10.77 -7.72
CA GLN A 245 46.76 10.81 -8.94
C GLN A 245 47.07 12.24 -9.41
N LYS A 246 46.19 13.20 -9.13
CA LYS A 246 46.41 14.61 -9.44
C LYS A 246 47.37 15.27 -8.44
N GLU A 247 47.32 14.90 -7.17
CA GLU A 247 48.25 15.39 -6.13
C GLU A 247 49.62 14.72 -6.20
N MET A 248 49.70 13.44 -6.57
CA MET A 248 50.96 12.68 -6.72
C MET A 248 51.76 13.05 -7.97
N GLY A 249 51.24 13.90 -8.86
CA GLY A 249 51.99 14.38 -10.04
C GLY A 249 52.25 13.34 -11.14
N GLU A 250 51.79 12.09 -11.00
CA GLU A 250 52.12 10.96 -11.90
C GLU A 250 51.55 11.06 -13.33
N LYS A 251 50.77 12.11 -13.66
CA LYS A 251 50.25 12.28 -15.03
C LYS A 251 51.33 12.67 -16.04
N ASP A 252 52.47 13.15 -15.59
CA ASP A 252 53.53 13.63 -16.49
C ASP A 252 54.66 12.61 -16.71
N ASP A 253 55.00 11.73 -15.75
CA ASP A 253 56.17 10.85 -15.91
C ASP A 253 56.03 9.82 -17.03
N PHE A 254 54.91 9.08 -17.11
CA PHE A 254 54.75 8.05 -18.16
C PHE A 254 54.66 8.65 -19.57
N LYS A 255 54.03 9.83 -19.69
CA LYS A 255 53.97 10.56 -20.97
C LYS A 255 55.33 11.18 -21.33
N ASN A 256 56.06 11.69 -20.35
CA ASN A 256 57.41 12.21 -20.54
C ASN A 256 58.39 11.10 -20.93
N GLU A 257 58.28 9.91 -20.34
CA GLU A 257 59.13 8.75 -20.64
C GLU A 257 58.90 8.24 -22.07
N ILE A 258 57.64 8.12 -22.51
CA ILE A 258 57.32 7.80 -23.91
C ILE A 258 57.88 8.87 -24.86
N ALA A 259 57.72 10.16 -24.53
CA ALA A 259 58.24 11.25 -25.35
C ALA A 259 59.78 11.24 -25.41
N GLU A 260 60.46 10.85 -24.34
CA GLU A 260 61.91 10.71 -24.29
C GLU A 260 62.40 9.53 -25.14
N LEU A 261 61.71 8.38 -25.09
CA LEU A 261 62.00 7.22 -25.92
C LEU A 261 61.84 7.55 -27.43
N GLU A 262 60.80 8.28 -27.81
CA GLU A 262 60.62 8.75 -29.19
C GLU A 262 61.73 9.71 -29.63
N LYS A 263 62.19 10.59 -28.73
CA LYS A 263 63.28 11.53 -29.00
C LYS A 263 64.62 10.80 -29.18
N ARG A 264 64.92 9.82 -28.32
CA ARG A 264 66.11 8.96 -28.44
C ARG A 264 66.10 8.14 -29.72
N LEU A 265 64.92 7.67 -30.15
CA LEU A 265 64.78 6.96 -31.43
C LEU A 265 65.12 7.85 -32.64
N LYS A 266 64.72 9.13 -32.62
CA LYS A 266 65.03 10.09 -33.70
C LYS A 266 66.52 10.46 -33.77
N GLN A 267 67.24 10.38 -32.64
CA GLN A 267 68.65 10.75 -32.56
C GLN A 267 69.61 9.62 -32.94
N LYS A 268 69.19 8.36 -32.86
CA LYS A 268 70.01 7.21 -33.24
C LYS A 268 69.92 6.92 -34.74
N LYS A 269 71.07 6.74 -35.39
CA LYS A 269 71.14 6.21 -36.77
C LYS A 269 70.97 4.69 -36.74
N LEU A 270 69.74 4.23 -36.94
CA LEU A 270 69.37 2.82 -37.03
C LEU A 270 69.05 2.46 -38.48
N SER A 271 69.13 1.16 -38.83
CA SER A 271 68.59 0.66 -40.10
C SER A 271 67.07 0.78 -40.13
N GLU A 272 66.47 0.87 -41.32
CA GLU A 272 65.02 1.06 -41.46
C GLU A 272 64.20 -0.06 -40.78
N GLU A 273 64.68 -1.30 -40.84
CA GLU A 273 64.05 -2.44 -40.13
C GLU A 273 64.07 -2.26 -38.61
N ALA A 274 65.20 -1.81 -38.04
CA ALA A 274 65.34 -1.61 -36.61
C ALA A 274 64.46 -0.44 -36.13
N THR A 275 64.39 0.67 -36.87
CA THR A 275 63.52 1.80 -36.54
C THR A 275 62.04 1.41 -36.55
N LYS A 276 61.62 0.59 -37.51
CA LYS A 276 60.23 0.13 -37.62
C LYS A 276 59.84 -0.77 -36.45
N LYS A 277 60.73 -1.69 -36.04
CA LYS A 277 60.50 -2.59 -34.90
C LYS A 277 60.41 -1.83 -33.57
N VAL A 278 61.32 -0.89 -33.32
CA VAL A 278 61.31 -0.07 -32.09
C VAL A 278 60.08 0.83 -32.01
N ARG A 279 59.61 1.41 -33.13
CA ARG A 279 58.34 2.16 -33.14
C ARG A 279 57.13 1.30 -32.76
N GLN A 280 57.09 0.05 -33.21
CA GLN A 280 55.99 -0.85 -32.87
C GLN A 280 55.98 -1.19 -31.38
N GLU A 281 57.14 -1.40 -30.77
CA GLU A 281 57.23 -1.67 -29.33
C GLU A 281 56.91 -0.44 -28.47
N ILE A 282 57.38 0.77 -28.84
CA ILE A 282 56.96 2.02 -28.17
C ILE A 282 55.44 2.22 -28.25
N LYS A 283 54.84 1.90 -29.41
CA LYS A 283 53.38 2.01 -29.59
C LYS A 283 52.60 0.97 -28.77
N LYS A 284 53.15 -0.24 -28.59
CA LYS A 284 52.58 -1.24 -27.67
C LYS A 284 52.67 -0.77 -26.22
N LEU A 285 53.83 -0.24 -25.80
CA LEU A 285 54.05 0.31 -24.46
C LEU A 285 53.05 1.43 -24.14
N GLN A 286 52.75 2.29 -25.12
CA GLN A 286 51.75 3.36 -24.99
C GLN A 286 50.30 2.86 -24.83
N MET A 287 49.97 1.66 -25.34
CA MET A 287 48.63 1.08 -25.26
C MET A 287 48.43 0.19 -24.04
N MET A 288 49.51 -0.20 -23.36
CA MET A 288 49.44 -1.00 -22.13
C MET A 288 49.16 -0.09 -20.92
N ALA A 289 48.33 -0.58 -19.99
CA ALA A 289 48.08 0.13 -18.74
C ALA A 289 49.37 0.15 -17.88
N PRO A 290 49.76 1.28 -17.28
CA PRO A 290 51.04 1.45 -16.57
C PRO A 290 51.24 0.55 -15.34
N MET A 291 50.24 -0.26 -14.95
CA MET A 291 50.33 -1.24 -13.85
C MET A 291 50.24 -2.71 -14.30
N SER A 292 50.46 -3.03 -15.59
CA SER A 292 50.58 -4.42 -16.03
C SER A 292 51.99 -4.96 -15.77
N ALA A 293 52.11 -6.15 -15.18
CA ALA A 293 53.39 -6.82 -14.91
C ALA A 293 54.24 -7.10 -16.17
N GLU A 294 53.66 -6.94 -17.36
CA GLU A 294 54.34 -7.08 -18.66
C GLU A 294 55.07 -5.81 -19.10
N ALA A 295 54.73 -4.62 -18.56
CA ALA A 295 55.37 -3.35 -18.93
C ALA A 295 56.84 -3.27 -18.47
N THR A 296 57.21 -4.01 -17.42
CA THR A 296 58.57 -4.05 -16.87
C THR A 296 59.56 -4.85 -17.73
N VAL A 297 59.07 -5.57 -18.76
CA VAL A 297 59.85 -6.55 -19.55
C VAL A 297 60.09 -6.10 -21.00
N VAL A 298 59.44 -5.01 -21.44
CA VAL A 298 59.51 -4.47 -22.82
C VAL A 298 60.70 -3.53 -23.02
#